data_AF-A0A2N0NHN9-F1
#
_entry.id   AF-A0A2N0NHN9-F1
#
_cell.length_a   1.000
_cell.length_b   1.000
_cell.length_c   1.000
_cell.angle_alpha   90.00
_cell.angle_beta   90.00
_cell.angle_gamma   90.00
#
_symmetry.space_group_name_H-M   'P 1'
#
loop_
_entity.id
_entity.type
_entity.pdbx_description
1 polymer ?
#
loop_
_entity_poly.entity_id
_entity_poly.type
_entity_poly.pdbx_seq_one_letter_code
_entity_poly.pdbx_strand_id
1 'polypeptide(L)'
;MGTIISHEISINHPTIRNLFYTSQGARPLFGGIEAWPGYYQLVRPTRGKMMINIDSSATTFYEGGPLIQMIAKILRLRSPDDLRRGLSERDHKKIEKIIKNLRISDNHIPENRRKFKIEKLTQSSASNTMFNRNKINVTTYFQKEYNRRLLYPFLPCVVVGKNYYLPIEVCDGQRYIQKLNEIQTAEMYKFTCQPPSTRANKIQAGLNILDYRNNEYLKQFGMAVSNNMTVVNARILPTPTIQYHPTSRENRIEPKHGVWDLKNKRVATGATLGSWSVLAFSNERELPNQAIKHFLRELITTCNDMGMVS
;
A
#
# COMPACT_ATOMS: atom_id res chain seq x y z
N MET A 1 20.65 -17.70 3.95
CA MET A 1 20.65 -16.79 2.78
C MET A 1 19.65 -15.65 2.92
N GLY A 2 18.33 -15.90 2.93
CA GLY A 2 17.31 -14.83 3.00
C GLY A 2 17.48 -13.90 4.21
N THR A 3 17.65 -14.47 5.40
CA THR A 3 17.86 -13.70 6.65
C THR A 3 19.11 -12.83 6.62
N ILE A 4 20.20 -13.32 6.05
CA ILE A 4 21.49 -12.60 5.97
C ILE A 4 21.32 -11.37 5.06
N ILE A 5 20.73 -11.58 3.88
CA ILE A 5 20.48 -10.52 2.90
C ILE A 5 19.53 -9.45 3.46
N SER A 6 18.53 -9.83 4.26
CA SER A 6 17.58 -8.87 4.83
C SER A 6 18.03 -8.23 6.16
N HIS A 7 19.11 -8.70 6.78
CA HIS A 7 19.44 -8.36 8.17
C HIS A 7 19.66 -6.86 8.37
N GLU A 8 20.67 -6.29 7.72
CA GLU A 8 21.01 -4.86 7.83
C GLU A 8 19.84 -3.96 7.37
N ILE A 9 19.18 -4.34 6.28
CA ILE A 9 18.02 -3.61 5.76
C ILE A 9 16.89 -3.56 6.79
N SER A 10 16.64 -4.65 7.52
CA SER A 10 15.59 -4.69 8.54
C SER A 10 15.87 -3.84 9.77
N ILE A 11 17.14 -3.50 10.00
CA ILE A 11 17.56 -2.58 11.07
C ILE A 11 17.26 -1.14 10.63
N ASN A 12 17.65 -0.79 9.40
CA ASN A 12 17.66 0.57 8.89
C ASN A 12 16.33 1.02 8.27
N HIS A 13 15.51 0.08 7.77
CA HIS A 13 14.30 0.39 7.01
C HIS A 13 13.05 -0.30 7.58
N PRO A 14 11.85 0.30 7.45
CA PRO A 14 10.59 -0.39 7.68
C PRO A 14 10.43 -1.59 6.74
N THR A 15 10.31 -2.79 7.30
CA THR A 15 10.13 -4.03 6.53
C THR A 15 8.78 -4.69 6.74
N ILE A 16 8.19 -5.25 5.66
CA ILE A 16 6.98 -6.08 5.68
C ILE A 16 7.28 -7.36 4.90
N ARG A 17 7.51 -8.47 5.61
CA ARG A 17 7.93 -9.75 5.00
C ARG A 17 9.21 -9.54 4.17
N ASN A 18 9.09 -9.63 2.85
CA ASN A 18 10.18 -9.50 1.89
C ASN A 18 10.25 -8.09 1.28
N LEU A 19 9.46 -7.15 1.76
CA LEU A 19 9.44 -5.76 1.30
C LEU A 19 10.16 -4.89 2.32
N PHE A 20 10.91 -3.92 1.85
CA PHE A 20 11.39 -2.80 2.66
C PHE A 20 11.02 -1.48 1.99
N TYR A 21 10.87 -0.43 2.78
CA TYR A 21 10.42 0.88 2.31
C TYR A 21 11.40 1.97 2.73
N THR A 22 11.48 3.04 1.96
CA THR A 22 12.35 4.18 2.24
C THR A 22 11.58 5.48 2.07
N SER A 23 11.88 6.48 2.92
CA SER A 23 11.35 7.84 2.77
C SER A 23 12.00 8.58 1.59
N GLN A 24 13.13 8.09 1.09
CA GLN A 24 13.81 8.69 -0.05
C GLN A 24 12.93 8.56 -1.31
N GLY A 25 12.48 9.69 -1.84
CA GLY A 25 11.54 9.73 -2.95
C GLY A 25 10.09 9.51 -2.55
N ALA A 26 9.76 9.64 -1.26
CA ALA A 26 8.39 9.69 -0.79
C ALA A 26 7.63 10.87 -1.44
N ARG A 27 6.33 10.69 -1.66
CA ARG A 27 5.46 11.75 -2.20
C ARG A 27 4.24 11.93 -1.31
N PRO A 28 3.88 13.16 -0.94
CA PRO A 28 2.64 13.40 -0.21
C PRO A 28 1.44 13.03 -1.07
N LEU A 29 0.43 12.45 -0.42
CA LEU A 29 -0.88 12.14 -0.96
C LEU A 29 -1.94 12.89 -0.14
N PHE A 30 -3.15 12.98 -0.67
CA PHE A 30 -4.27 13.61 0.02
C PHE A 30 -4.53 12.97 1.41
N GLY A 31 -4.75 13.79 2.43
CA GLY A 31 -5.14 13.33 3.78
C GLY A 31 -4.00 13.05 4.75
N GLY A 32 -2.83 13.68 4.56
CA GLY A 32 -1.74 13.65 5.53
C GLY A 32 -0.94 12.34 5.55
N ILE A 33 -0.88 11.69 4.39
CA ILE A 33 -0.18 10.43 4.18
C ILE A 33 0.80 10.59 3.01
N GLU A 34 1.80 9.75 2.97
CA GLU A 34 2.82 9.75 1.93
C GLU A 34 2.89 8.39 1.25
N ALA A 35 3.08 8.37 -0.06
CA ALA A 35 3.49 7.18 -0.78
C ALA A 35 5.01 7.03 -0.65
N TRP A 36 5.46 5.97 0.01
CA TRP A 36 6.87 5.64 0.07
C TRP A 36 7.21 4.59 -0.98
N PRO A 37 8.31 4.77 -1.74
CA PRO A 37 8.85 3.69 -2.53
C PRO A 37 9.39 2.59 -1.63
N GLY A 38 9.36 1.37 -2.14
CA GLY A 38 9.97 0.22 -1.49
C GLY A 38 10.45 -0.78 -2.51
N TYR A 39 11.11 -1.82 -2.03
CA TYR A 39 11.59 -2.89 -2.88
C TYR A 39 11.31 -4.24 -2.26
N TYR A 40 10.83 -5.15 -3.08
CA TYR A 40 10.73 -6.56 -2.78
C TYR A 40 12.10 -7.19 -2.96
N GLN A 41 12.49 -8.09 -2.07
CA GLN A 41 13.70 -8.88 -2.18
C GLN A 41 13.43 -10.35 -1.88
N LEU A 42 13.83 -11.24 -2.79
CA LEU A 42 13.74 -12.68 -2.56
C LEU A 42 14.89 -13.43 -3.21
N VAL A 43 15.57 -14.24 -2.41
CA VAL A 43 16.59 -15.17 -2.88
C VAL A 43 15.93 -16.39 -3.51
N ARG A 44 16.37 -16.75 -4.71
CA ARG A 44 15.89 -17.92 -5.45
C ARG A 44 17.08 -18.76 -5.96
N PRO A 45 17.08 -20.09 -5.73
CA PRO A 45 17.99 -20.96 -6.43
C PRO A 45 17.61 -21.03 -7.91
N THR A 46 18.60 -20.99 -8.79
CA THR A 46 18.44 -21.18 -10.24
C THR A 46 19.50 -22.15 -10.75
N ARG A 47 19.44 -22.51 -12.04
CA ARG A 47 20.44 -23.41 -12.64
C ARG A 47 21.83 -22.76 -12.57
N GLY A 48 22.73 -23.36 -11.79
CA GLY A 48 24.14 -22.97 -11.69
C GLY A 48 24.45 -21.75 -10.82
N LYS A 49 23.44 -21.01 -10.31
CA LYS A 49 23.68 -19.84 -9.44
C LYS A 49 22.48 -19.49 -8.56
N MET A 50 22.75 -18.78 -7.47
CA MET A 50 21.73 -18.13 -6.66
C MET A 50 21.40 -16.76 -7.27
N MET A 51 20.12 -16.42 -7.31
CA MET A 51 19.62 -15.15 -7.84
C MET A 51 18.87 -14.41 -6.75
N ILE A 52 18.96 -13.08 -6.75
CA ILE A 52 18.13 -12.21 -5.91
C ILE A 52 17.11 -11.55 -6.84
N ASN A 53 15.84 -11.89 -6.65
CA ASN A 53 14.73 -11.21 -7.31
C ASN A 53 14.46 -9.91 -6.56
N ILE A 54 14.57 -8.79 -7.28
CA ILE A 54 14.31 -7.45 -6.75
C ILE A 54 13.26 -6.80 -7.63
N ASP A 55 12.22 -6.25 -7.00
CA ASP A 55 11.18 -5.54 -7.71
C ASP A 55 10.78 -4.27 -6.97
N SER A 56 10.41 -3.23 -7.70
CA SER A 56 9.90 -1.99 -7.12
C SER A 56 8.50 -2.20 -6.56
N SER A 57 8.24 -1.64 -5.40
CA SER A 57 6.93 -1.59 -4.76
C SER A 57 6.67 -0.18 -4.22
N ALA A 58 5.45 0.07 -3.77
CA ALA A 58 5.15 1.24 -2.98
C ALA A 58 4.08 0.89 -1.95
N THR A 59 4.07 1.61 -0.85
CA THR A 59 2.95 1.58 0.11
C THR A 59 2.80 2.96 0.74
N THR A 60 1.67 3.19 1.39
CA THR A 60 1.44 4.42 2.11
C THR A 60 1.97 4.35 3.54
N PHE A 61 2.50 5.48 3.98
CA PHE A 61 2.91 5.79 5.34
C PHE A 61 2.13 7.04 5.77
N TYR A 62 1.96 7.23 7.08
CA TYR A 62 1.62 8.56 7.55
C TYR A 62 2.85 9.45 7.38
N GLU A 63 2.64 10.75 7.17
CA GLU A 63 3.74 11.70 7.25
C GLU A 63 4.49 11.47 8.57
N GLY A 64 5.79 11.19 8.47
CA GLY A 64 6.61 10.90 9.64
C GLY A 64 6.55 12.05 10.64
N GLY A 65 6.36 11.73 11.91
CA GLY A 65 6.33 12.76 12.94
C GLY A 65 5.62 12.32 14.22
N PRO A 66 5.39 13.28 15.12
CA PRO A 66 4.74 13.04 16.40
C PRO A 66 3.34 12.43 16.19
N LEU A 67 3.04 11.33 16.89
CA LEU A 67 1.75 10.64 16.84
C LEU A 67 0.58 11.60 17.14
N ILE A 68 0.81 12.63 17.96
CA ILE A 68 -0.17 13.68 18.25
C ILE A 68 -0.60 14.44 16.98
N GLN A 69 0.33 14.76 16.08
CA GLN A 69 0.03 15.44 14.82
C GLN A 69 -0.77 14.53 13.89
N MET A 70 -0.40 13.25 13.84
CA MET A 70 -1.14 12.23 13.09
C MET A 70 -2.58 12.10 13.60
N ILE A 71 -2.80 12.11 14.92
CA ILE A 71 -4.14 12.06 15.51
C ILE A 71 -4.94 13.31 15.17
N ALA A 72 -4.34 14.50 15.23
CA ALA A 72 -5.00 15.75 14.82
C ALA A 72 -5.47 15.67 13.35
N LYS A 73 -4.63 15.16 12.44
CA LYS A 73 -4.98 14.94 11.03
C LYS A 73 -6.11 13.92 10.84
N ILE A 74 -6.10 12.80 11.58
CA ILE A 74 -7.18 11.78 11.55
C ILE A 74 -8.54 12.37 11.95
N LEU A 75 -8.53 13.30 12.91
CA LEU A 75 -9.69 14.02 13.36
C LEU A 75 -10.04 15.25 12.50
N ARG A 76 -9.25 15.53 11.45
CA ARG A 76 -9.39 16.71 10.57
C ARG A 76 -9.29 18.04 11.33
N LEU A 77 -8.47 18.06 12.38
CA LEU A 77 -8.14 19.26 13.15
C LEU A 77 -7.02 20.04 12.47
N ARG A 78 -6.92 21.34 12.76
CA ARG A 78 -5.89 22.20 12.18
C ARG A 78 -4.57 22.07 12.93
N SER A 79 -4.63 21.90 14.25
CA SER A 79 -3.46 21.80 15.11
C SER A 79 -3.66 20.74 16.21
N PRO A 80 -2.58 20.11 16.71
CA PRO A 80 -2.60 19.38 17.98
C PRO A 80 -3.21 20.14 19.16
N ASP A 81 -3.13 21.49 19.16
CA ASP A 81 -3.72 22.31 20.23
C ASP A 81 -5.25 22.22 20.30
N ASP A 82 -5.92 21.88 19.19
CA ASP A 82 -7.37 21.67 19.16
C ASP A 82 -7.77 20.48 20.06
N LEU A 83 -6.83 19.57 20.37
CA LEU A 83 -7.03 18.43 21.27
C LEU A 83 -7.08 18.81 22.75
N ARG A 84 -6.76 20.07 23.12
CA ARG A 84 -6.82 20.54 24.51
C ARG A 84 -8.21 20.43 25.14
N ARG A 85 -9.25 20.36 24.31
CA ARG A 85 -10.64 20.13 24.74
C ARG A 85 -10.90 18.69 25.21
N GLY A 86 -9.92 17.80 25.06
CA GLY A 86 -10.07 16.36 25.31
C GLY A 86 -10.61 15.62 24.08
N LEU A 87 -10.64 14.30 24.18
CA LEU A 87 -11.21 13.43 23.15
C LEU A 87 -12.64 13.03 23.55
N SER A 88 -13.59 13.15 22.62
CA SER A 88 -14.91 12.57 22.80
C SER A 88 -14.84 11.04 22.76
N GLU A 89 -15.81 10.34 23.34
CA GLU A 89 -15.91 8.87 23.26
C GLU A 89 -15.92 8.35 21.81
N ARG A 90 -16.51 9.13 20.90
CA ARG A 90 -16.58 8.79 19.48
C ARG A 90 -15.22 8.92 18.81
N ASP A 91 -14.47 9.98 19.14
CA ASP A 91 -13.12 10.22 18.62
C ASP A 91 -12.13 9.22 19.21
N HIS A 92 -12.23 8.90 20.50
CA HIS A 92 -11.40 7.89 21.16
C HIS A 92 -11.51 6.55 20.43
N LYS A 93 -12.74 6.02 20.26
CA LYS A 93 -12.99 4.76 19.53
C LYS A 93 -12.50 4.80 18.08
N LYS A 94 -12.68 5.93 17.41
CA LYS A 94 -12.20 6.13 16.03
C LYS A 94 -10.68 6.08 15.96
N ILE A 95 -9.99 6.80 16.84
CA ILE A 95 -8.52 6.82 16.90
C ILE A 95 -8.00 5.43 17.25
N GLU A 96 -8.52 4.79 18.31
CA GLU A 96 -8.07 3.46 18.73
C GLU A 96 -8.16 2.46 17.58
N LYS A 97 -9.30 2.43 16.86
CA LYS A 97 -9.48 1.55 15.70
C LYS A 97 -8.43 1.79 14.62
N ILE A 98 -8.04 3.04 14.40
CA ILE A 98 -7.11 3.46 13.35
C ILE A 98 -5.66 3.14 13.72
N ILE A 99 -5.25 3.44 14.95
CA ILE A 99 -3.86 3.31 15.39
C ILE A 99 -3.53 1.92 15.95
N LYS A 100 -4.53 1.07 16.16
CA LYS A 100 -4.32 -0.31 16.59
C LYS A 100 -3.38 -1.04 15.62
N ASN A 101 -2.39 -1.74 16.16
CA ASN A 101 -1.31 -2.41 15.43
C ASN A 101 -0.31 -1.50 14.71
N LEU A 102 -0.42 -0.18 14.86
CA LEU A 102 0.60 0.76 14.36
C LEU A 102 1.93 0.46 15.05
N ARG A 103 3.04 0.50 14.30
CA ARG A 103 4.37 0.49 14.90
C ARG A 103 4.81 1.93 15.11
N ILE A 104 5.22 2.23 16.33
CA ILE A 104 5.69 3.56 16.77
C ILE A 104 7.10 3.44 17.32
N SER A 105 7.84 4.54 17.32
CA SER A 105 9.06 4.69 18.12
C SER A 105 8.80 5.67 19.25
N ASP A 106 9.43 5.44 20.39
CA ASP A 106 9.43 6.43 21.46
C ASP A 106 10.48 7.52 21.21
N ASN A 107 10.22 8.72 21.75
CA ASN A 107 11.10 9.89 21.60
C ASN A 107 11.53 10.48 22.96
N HIS A 108 11.30 9.77 24.06
CA HIS A 108 11.63 10.24 25.42
C HIS A 108 13.04 9.86 25.87
N ILE A 109 13.68 8.88 25.22
CA ILE A 109 15.10 8.54 25.41
C ILE A 109 15.80 8.74 24.06
N PRO A 110 16.47 9.89 23.84
CA PRO A 110 17.08 10.20 22.56
C PRO A 110 18.16 9.20 22.13
N GLU A 111 18.94 8.68 23.08
CA GLU A 111 20.05 7.75 22.78
C GLU A 111 19.56 6.33 22.44
N ASN A 112 18.32 5.97 22.79
CA ASN A 112 17.81 4.62 22.62
C ASN A 112 16.32 4.60 22.26
N ARG A 113 16.02 4.96 21.00
CA ARG A 113 14.67 4.90 20.46
C ARG A 113 14.25 3.46 20.20
N ARG A 114 13.33 2.97 21.00
CA ARG A 114 12.74 1.63 20.92
C ARG A 114 11.49 1.66 20.04
N LYS A 115 11.31 0.59 19.26
CA LYS A 115 10.15 0.40 18.39
C LYS A 115 9.11 -0.49 19.10
N PHE A 116 7.88 0.01 19.21
CA PHE A 116 6.76 -0.69 19.83
C PHE A 116 5.61 -0.89 18.85
N LYS A 117 4.70 -1.81 19.17
CA LYS A 117 3.44 -2.01 18.46
C LYS A 117 2.29 -1.59 19.37
N ILE A 118 1.39 -0.74 18.88
CA ILE A 118 0.22 -0.29 19.63
C ILE A 118 -0.78 -1.45 19.76
N GLU A 119 -1.17 -1.77 21.00
CA GLU A 119 -2.23 -2.73 21.29
C GLU A 119 -3.60 -2.06 21.38
N LYS A 120 -3.68 -0.92 22.08
CA LYS A 120 -4.90 -0.12 22.30
C LYS A 120 -4.57 1.26 22.90
N LEU A 121 -5.59 2.07 23.14
CA LEU A 121 -5.52 3.28 23.97
C LEU A 121 -6.01 3.00 25.40
N THR A 122 -5.54 3.78 26.37
CA THR A 122 -6.13 3.80 27.72
C THR A 122 -7.48 4.52 27.69
N GLN A 123 -8.39 4.14 28.58
CA GLN A 123 -9.67 4.84 28.75
C GLN A 123 -9.52 6.12 29.58
N SER A 124 -8.58 6.13 30.52
CA SER A 124 -8.21 7.30 31.32
C SER A 124 -7.10 8.11 30.66
N SER A 125 -7.00 9.39 31.04
CA SER A 125 -5.90 10.28 30.66
C SER A 125 -4.55 9.82 31.22
N ALA A 126 -3.43 10.32 30.70
CA ALA A 126 -2.09 10.08 31.24
C ALA A 126 -1.97 10.50 32.72
N SER A 127 -2.65 11.58 33.12
CA SER A 127 -2.71 12.03 34.51
C SER A 127 -3.49 11.09 35.45
N ASN A 128 -4.43 10.31 34.92
CA ASN A 128 -5.26 9.38 35.71
C ASN A 128 -4.88 7.90 35.50
N THR A 129 -3.99 7.61 34.56
CA THR A 129 -3.49 6.26 34.30
C THR A 129 -2.37 5.94 35.28
N MET A 130 -2.50 4.84 36.00
CA MET A 130 -1.55 4.44 37.06
C MET A 130 -0.64 3.30 36.61
N PHE A 131 0.66 3.43 36.92
CA PHE A 131 1.65 2.37 36.76
C PHE A 131 1.82 1.61 38.09
N ASN A 132 1.54 0.31 38.07
CA ASN A 132 1.93 -0.70 39.07
C ASN A 132 1.68 -0.35 40.56
N ARG A 133 2.11 -1.22 41.49
CA ARG A 133 1.73 -1.22 42.92
C ARG A 133 1.95 0.10 43.70
N ASN A 134 2.81 1.00 43.21
CA ASN A 134 3.19 2.22 43.94
C ASN A 134 2.25 3.42 43.69
N LYS A 135 1.14 3.24 42.95
CA LYS A 135 0.14 4.29 42.68
C LYS A 135 0.77 5.60 42.15
N ILE A 136 1.70 5.52 41.21
CA ILE A 136 2.24 6.69 40.51
C ILE A 136 1.55 6.79 39.15
N ASN A 137 1.05 7.98 38.80
CA ASN A 137 0.45 8.20 37.48
C ASN A 137 1.53 8.39 36.39
N VAL A 138 1.15 8.20 35.12
CA VAL A 138 2.09 8.29 33.99
C VAL A 138 2.74 9.69 33.92
N THR A 139 1.97 10.76 34.15
CA THR A 139 2.50 12.13 34.12
C THR A 139 3.61 12.36 35.15
N THR A 140 3.40 11.95 36.40
CA THR A 140 4.37 12.08 37.49
C THR A 140 5.60 11.21 37.25
N TYR A 141 5.42 10.01 36.69
CA TYR A 141 6.52 9.14 36.32
C TYR A 141 7.44 9.79 35.27
N PHE A 142 6.86 10.31 34.17
CA PHE A 142 7.65 10.97 33.12
C PHE A 142 8.37 12.24 33.61
N GLN A 143 7.75 12.99 34.52
CA GLN A 143 8.39 14.14 35.15
C GLN A 143 9.55 13.75 36.07
N LYS A 144 9.42 12.66 36.84
CA LYS A 144 10.45 12.24 37.80
C LYS A 144 11.62 11.52 37.16
N GLU A 145 11.35 10.54 36.30
CA GLU A 145 12.40 9.67 35.73
C GLU A 145 13.10 10.31 34.53
N TYR A 146 12.35 11.04 33.69
CA TYR A 146 12.87 11.60 32.43
C TYR A 146 12.96 13.13 32.43
N ASN A 147 12.64 13.79 33.55
CA ASN A 147 12.53 15.25 33.65
C ASN A 147 11.65 15.87 32.54
N ARG A 148 10.62 15.14 32.08
CA ARG A 148 9.81 15.53 30.93
C ARG A 148 8.40 15.91 31.35
N ARG A 149 8.09 17.20 31.22
CA ARG A 149 6.74 17.72 31.44
C ARG A 149 5.85 17.43 30.22
N LEU A 150 4.78 16.70 30.45
CA LEU A 150 3.77 16.40 29.43
C LEU A 150 2.94 17.65 29.11
N LEU A 151 2.81 17.99 27.81
CA LEU A 151 1.97 19.09 27.32
C LEU A 151 0.51 18.67 27.22
N TYR A 152 0.27 17.37 27.00
CA TYR A 152 -1.08 16.81 26.81
C TYR A 152 -1.42 15.75 27.86
N PRO A 153 -1.30 16.03 29.18
CA PRO A 153 -1.51 15.03 30.23
C PRO A 153 -2.97 14.55 30.32
N PHE A 154 -3.92 15.32 29.78
CA PHE A 154 -5.35 15.01 29.70
C PHE A 154 -5.70 14.02 28.58
N LEU A 155 -4.79 13.75 27.64
CA LEU A 155 -5.00 12.75 26.60
C LEU A 155 -4.71 11.33 27.10
N PRO A 156 -5.30 10.29 26.48
CA PRO A 156 -5.00 8.90 26.82
C PRO A 156 -3.56 8.52 26.45
N CYS A 157 -3.09 7.41 27.01
CA CYS A 157 -1.83 6.78 26.68
C CYS A 157 -2.03 5.67 25.65
N VAL A 158 -0.98 5.41 24.89
CA VAL A 158 -0.82 4.22 24.06
C VAL A 158 -0.39 3.05 24.94
N VAL A 159 -1.07 1.92 24.81
CA VAL A 159 -0.68 0.66 25.45
C VAL A 159 0.18 -0.15 24.49
N VAL A 160 1.41 -0.47 24.90
CA VAL A 160 2.40 -1.21 24.07
C VAL A 160 2.77 -2.58 24.65
N GLY A 161 2.15 -2.94 25.76
CA GLY A 161 2.31 -4.22 26.43
C GLY A 161 1.64 -4.20 27.81
N LYS A 162 1.77 -5.30 28.55
CA LYS A 162 1.16 -5.43 29.89
C LYS A 162 1.75 -4.38 30.85
N ASN A 163 0.92 -3.46 31.33
CA ASN A 163 1.31 -2.34 32.20
C ASN A 163 2.38 -1.40 31.60
N TYR A 164 2.52 -1.37 30.27
CA TYR A 164 3.43 -0.46 29.58
C TYR A 164 2.61 0.61 28.83
N TYR A 165 2.66 1.83 29.36
CA TYR A 165 1.91 2.98 28.84
C TYR A 165 2.87 4.07 28.36
N LEU A 166 2.64 4.57 27.14
CA LEU A 166 3.36 5.70 26.57
C LEU A 166 2.39 6.84 26.29
N PRO A 167 2.60 8.06 26.81
CA PRO A 167 1.85 9.24 26.39
C PRO A 167 1.89 9.42 24.87
N ILE A 168 0.79 9.87 24.26
CA ILE A 168 0.72 10.09 22.81
C ILE A 168 1.81 11.04 22.31
N GLU A 169 2.17 12.06 23.09
CA GLU A 169 3.19 13.05 22.73
C GLU A 169 4.64 12.53 22.75
N VAL A 170 4.87 11.35 23.34
CA VAL A 170 6.20 10.70 23.35
C VAL A 170 6.36 9.61 22.30
N CYS A 171 5.36 9.47 21.41
CA CYS A 171 5.33 8.48 20.35
C CYS A 171 5.49 9.16 18.98
N ASP A 172 6.33 8.62 18.11
CA ASP A 172 6.42 8.98 16.70
C ASP A 172 5.83 7.84 15.85
N GLY A 173 4.94 8.18 14.92
CA GLY A 173 4.23 7.22 14.06
C GLY A 173 4.74 7.25 12.63
N GLN A 174 4.71 6.10 11.94
CA GLN A 174 5.14 6.03 10.54
C GLN A 174 4.13 5.32 9.61
N ARG A 175 3.42 4.27 10.04
CA ARG A 175 2.73 3.39 9.06
C ARG A 175 1.24 3.66 8.84
N TYR A 176 0.81 3.82 7.59
CA TYR A 176 -0.61 3.82 7.22
C TYR A 176 -1.10 2.38 6.99
N ILE A 177 -2.19 1.98 7.65
CA ILE A 177 -2.73 0.60 7.55
C ILE A 177 -4.17 0.60 6.98
N GLN A 178 -4.77 1.78 6.76
CA GLN A 178 -6.15 1.87 6.31
C GLN A 178 -6.27 1.67 4.79
N LYS A 179 -7.49 1.35 4.36
CA LYS A 179 -7.85 1.34 2.94
C LYS A 179 -7.82 2.77 2.42
N LEU A 180 -7.12 2.97 1.31
CA LEU A 180 -7.11 4.26 0.61
C LEU A 180 -8.51 4.57 0.06
N ASN A 181 -8.90 5.85 0.11
CA ASN A 181 -10.08 6.33 -0.60
C ASN A 181 -9.80 6.45 -2.11
N GLU A 182 -10.81 6.78 -2.91
CA GLU A 182 -10.68 6.86 -4.37
C GLU A 182 -9.62 7.86 -4.84
N ILE A 183 -9.56 9.04 -4.21
CA ILE A 183 -8.56 10.08 -4.51
C ILE A 183 -7.15 9.55 -4.23
N GLN A 184 -6.93 9.03 -3.03
CA GLN A 184 -5.65 8.46 -2.61
C GLN A 184 -5.24 7.26 -3.47
N THR A 185 -6.20 6.44 -3.90
CA THR A 185 -5.96 5.29 -4.79
C THR A 185 -5.51 5.75 -6.16
N ALA A 186 -6.15 6.78 -6.72
CA ALA A 186 -5.75 7.36 -8.01
C ALA A 186 -4.35 7.99 -7.95
N GLU A 187 -4.01 8.70 -6.87
CA GLU A 187 -2.68 9.26 -6.67
C GLU A 187 -1.61 8.18 -6.48
N MET A 188 -1.91 7.13 -5.69
CA MET A 188 -1.03 5.96 -5.54
C MET A 188 -0.84 5.22 -6.86
N TYR A 189 -1.89 5.09 -7.68
CA TYR A 189 -1.79 4.52 -9.03
C TYR A 189 -0.84 5.33 -9.91
N LYS A 190 -0.96 6.66 -9.94
CA LYS A 190 -0.03 7.54 -10.68
C LYS A 190 1.41 7.43 -10.16
N PHE A 191 1.60 7.22 -8.85
CA PHE A 191 2.92 7.02 -8.26
C PHE A 191 3.57 5.70 -8.71
N THR A 192 2.78 4.63 -8.78
CA THR A 192 3.25 3.26 -9.03
C THR A 192 3.28 2.84 -10.49
N CYS A 193 2.38 3.36 -11.31
CA CYS A 193 2.30 3.04 -12.73
C CYS A 193 3.43 3.73 -13.49
N GLN A 194 4.44 2.95 -13.86
CA GLN A 194 5.67 3.43 -14.50
C GLN A 194 5.98 2.59 -15.74
N PRO A 195 6.48 3.20 -16.83
CA PRO A 195 6.95 2.47 -17.99
C PRO A 195 8.06 1.45 -17.62
N PRO A 196 8.20 0.34 -18.36
CA PRO A 196 9.19 -0.69 -18.06
C PRO A 196 10.63 -0.19 -17.94
N SER A 197 11.05 0.74 -18.81
CA SER A 197 12.39 1.36 -18.76
C SER A 197 12.60 2.15 -17.47
N THR A 198 11.63 2.99 -17.10
CA THR A 198 11.66 3.75 -15.84
C THR A 198 11.65 2.84 -14.62
N ARG A 199 10.86 1.75 -14.65
CA ARG A 199 10.83 0.75 -13.56
C ARG A 199 12.16 0.02 -13.42
N ALA A 200 12.78 -0.38 -14.55
CA ALA A 200 14.11 -1.00 -14.53
C ALA A 200 15.17 -0.07 -13.94
N ASN A 201 15.17 1.21 -14.33
CA ASN A 201 16.06 2.22 -13.77
C ASN A 201 15.82 2.44 -12.27
N LYS A 202 14.55 2.42 -11.81
CA LYS A 202 14.22 2.49 -10.37
C LYS A 202 14.75 1.30 -9.60
N ILE A 203 14.59 0.08 -10.11
CA ILE A 203 15.15 -1.14 -9.47
C ILE A 203 16.68 -1.04 -9.41
N GLN A 204 17.31 -0.58 -10.49
CA GLN A 204 18.76 -0.37 -10.55
C GLN A 204 19.23 0.70 -9.53
N ALA A 205 18.51 1.80 -9.39
CA ALA A 205 18.78 2.82 -8.38
C ALA A 205 18.56 2.28 -6.96
N GLY A 206 17.56 1.41 -6.75
CA GLY A 206 17.28 0.74 -5.49
C GLY A 206 18.41 -0.16 -5.00
N LEU A 207 19.19 -0.74 -5.91
CA LEU A 207 20.40 -1.51 -5.55
C LEU A 207 21.44 -0.67 -4.83
N ASN A 208 21.51 0.65 -5.10
CA ASN A 208 22.41 1.55 -4.37
C ASN A 208 21.92 1.80 -2.94
N ILE A 209 20.61 1.73 -2.70
CA ILE A 209 20.04 1.84 -1.34
C ILE A 209 20.27 0.54 -0.56
N LEU A 210 20.19 -0.60 -1.25
CA LEU A 210 20.44 -1.92 -0.69
C LEU A 210 21.91 -2.15 -0.32
N ASP A 211 22.82 -1.51 -1.06
CA ASP A 211 24.27 -1.54 -0.90
C ASP A 211 24.88 -2.91 -0.53
N TYR A 212 24.45 -3.95 -1.25
CA TYR A 212 24.91 -5.32 -1.00
C TYR A 212 26.43 -5.48 -1.12
N ARG A 213 27.11 -4.59 -1.84
CA ARG A 213 28.58 -4.62 -2.01
C ARG A 213 29.31 -4.21 -0.74
N ASN A 214 28.78 -3.26 0.01
CA ASN A 214 29.42 -2.79 1.24
C ASN A 214 28.91 -3.48 2.50
N ASN A 215 27.78 -4.20 2.43
CA ASN A 215 27.21 -4.96 3.53
C ASN A 215 28.24 -5.91 4.19
N GLU A 216 28.60 -5.63 5.44
CA GLU A 216 29.62 -6.37 6.18
C GLU A 216 29.21 -7.81 6.47
N TYR A 217 27.92 -8.05 6.72
CA TYR A 217 27.40 -9.40 6.95
C TYR A 217 27.58 -10.27 5.70
N LEU A 218 27.25 -9.77 4.51
CA LEU A 218 27.43 -10.51 3.27
C LEU A 218 28.92 -10.85 3.04
N LYS A 219 29.83 -9.91 3.33
CA LYS A 219 31.28 -10.16 3.25
C LYS A 219 31.75 -11.24 4.21
N GLN A 220 31.28 -11.22 5.47
CA GLN A 220 31.61 -12.24 6.48
C GLN A 220 31.17 -13.65 6.06
N PHE A 221 30.02 -13.77 5.38
CA PHE A 221 29.54 -15.03 4.83
C PHE A 221 30.15 -15.40 3.46
N GLY A 222 31.14 -14.63 2.97
CA GLY A 222 31.80 -14.88 1.68
C GLY A 222 30.87 -14.69 0.47
N MET A 223 29.80 -13.92 0.62
CA MET A 223 28.80 -13.68 -0.43
C MET A 223 29.14 -12.43 -1.24
N ALA A 224 29.09 -12.56 -2.57
CA ALA A 224 29.18 -11.43 -3.50
C ALA A 224 27.91 -11.35 -4.34
N VAL A 225 27.33 -10.15 -4.43
CA VAL A 225 26.12 -9.88 -5.20
C VAL A 225 26.45 -8.93 -6.34
N SER A 226 26.05 -9.28 -7.56
CA SER A 226 26.15 -8.39 -8.71
C SER A 226 25.09 -7.29 -8.64
N ASN A 227 25.48 -6.06 -8.97
CA ASN A 227 24.54 -4.93 -9.09
C ASN A 227 23.91 -4.84 -10.49
N ASN A 228 24.18 -5.78 -11.39
CA ASN A 228 23.62 -5.74 -12.75
C ASN A 228 22.47 -6.73 -12.89
N MET A 229 21.38 -6.30 -13.55
CA MET A 229 20.31 -7.21 -13.95
C MET A 229 20.87 -8.33 -14.84
N THR A 230 20.43 -9.57 -14.58
CA THR A 230 20.87 -10.71 -15.39
C THR A 230 20.20 -10.66 -16.76
N VAL A 231 21.02 -10.70 -17.81
CA VAL A 231 20.57 -10.86 -19.18
C VAL A 231 20.18 -12.32 -19.40
N VAL A 232 18.98 -12.53 -19.93
CA VAL A 232 18.46 -13.86 -20.28
C VAL A 232 18.05 -13.88 -21.75
N ASN A 233 18.36 -14.99 -22.42
CA ASN A 233 17.90 -15.20 -23.79
C ASN A 233 16.43 -15.56 -23.75
N ALA A 234 15.59 -14.71 -24.35
CA ALA A 234 14.16 -14.94 -24.51
C ALA A 234 13.86 -15.33 -25.96
N ARG A 235 12.70 -15.96 -26.17
CA ARG A 235 12.19 -16.28 -27.51
C ARG A 235 10.77 -15.75 -27.65
N ILE A 236 10.46 -15.14 -28.80
CA ILE A 236 9.11 -14.74 -29.16
C ILE A 236 8.47 -15.96 -29.82
N LEU A 237 7.38 -16.47 -29.23
CA LEU A 237 6.63 -17.57 -29.83
C LEU A 237 5.89 -17.07 -31.07
N PRO A 238 5.76 -17.90 -32.12
CA PRO A 238 4.96 -17.54 -33.28
C PRO A 238 3.51 -17.28 -32.86
N THR A 239 2.93 -16.20 -33.39
CA THR A 239 1.53 -15.88 -33.14
C THR A 239 0.64 -16.94 -33.78
N PRO A 240 -0.33 -17.53 -33.06
CA PRO A 240 -1.30 -18.43 -33.67
C PRO A 240 -2.27 -17.67 -34.57
N THR A 241 -2.68 -18.29 -35.68
CA THR A 241 -3.76 -17.77 -36.53
C THR A 241 -5.12 -17.98 -35.84
N ILE A 242 -5.91 -16.92 -35.70
CA ILE A 242 -7.30 -17.00 -35.23
C ILE A 242 -8.21 -17.22 -36.43
N GLN A 243 -9.09 -18.21 -36.33
CA GLN A 243 -10.12 -18.49 -37.32
C GLN A 243 -11.50 -18.05 -36.83
N TYR A 244 -12.17 -17.27 -37.65
CA TYR A 244 -13.54 -16.80 -37.48
C TYR A 244 -14.49 -17.59 -38.38
N HIS A 245 -15.79 -17.28 -38.29
CA HIS A 245 -16.77 -17.91 -39.16
C HIS A 245 -16.40 -17.69 -40.64
N PRO A 246 -16.59 -18.69 -41.53
CA PRO A 246 -16.23 -18.57 -42.95
C PRO A 246 -16.88 -17.39 -43.69
N THR A 247 -18.05 -16.93 -43.23
CA THR A 247 -18.77 -15.77 -43.82
C THR A 247 -18.26 -14.42 -43.33
N SER A 248 -17.25 -14.38 -42.45
CA SER A 248 -16.57 -13.16 -42.06
C SER A 248 -15.83 -12.55 -43.25
N ARG A 249 -15.76 -11.21 -43.32
CA ARG A 249 -14.97 -10.52 -44.34
C ARG A 249 -13.48 -10.84 -44.21
N GLU A 250 -13.01 -11.00 -42.97
CA GLU A 250 -11.66 -11.47 -42.63
C GLU A 250 -11.78 -12.70 -41.71
N ASN A 251 -11.86 -13.88 -42.31
CA ASN A 251 -12.10 -15.12 -41.56
C ASN A 251 -10.83 -15.74 -40.94
N ARG A 252 -9.64 -15.23 -41.28
CA ARG A 252 -8.35 -15.67 -40.70
C ARG A 252 -7.51 -14.45 -40.41
N ILE A 253 -7.03 -14.32 -39.18
CA ILE A 253 -6.13 -13.23 -38.77
C ILE A 253 -4.96 -13.76 -37.97
N GLU A 254 -3.83 -13.06 -38.06
CA GLU A 254 -2.71 -13.23 -37.14
C GLU A 254 -2.65 -11.99 -36.23
N PRO A 255 -2.95 -12.14 -34.93
CA PRO A 255 -2.87 -11.04 -33.97
C PRO A 255 -1.51 -10.33 -33.98
N LYS A 256 -1.53 -9.01 -34.07
CA LYS A 256 -0.33 -8.20 -33.89
C LYS A 256 -0.22 -7.78 -32.42
N HIS A 257 0.95 -7.97 -31.84
CA HIS A 257 1.22 -7.63 -30.43
C HIS A 257 0.24 -8.27 -29.43
N GLY A 258 -0.32 -9.44 -29.75
CA GLY A 258 -1.27 -10.14 -28.88
C GLY A 258 -2.67 -9.51 -28.83
N VAL A 259 -2.99 -8.59 -29.73
CA VAL A 259 -4.30 -7.92 -29.78
C VAL A 259 -5.04 -8.30 -31.07
N TRP A 260 -6.35 -8.49 -30.95
CA TRP A 260 -7.27 -8.68 -32.06
C TRP A 260 -8.65 -8.13 -31.71
N ASP A 261 -9.47 -7.87 -32.72
CA ASP A 261 -10.84 -7.37 -32.56
C ASP A 261 -11.85 -8.25 -33.33
N LEU A 262 -13.14 -7.93 -33.17
CA LEU A 262 -14.25 -8.55 -33.90
C LEU A 262 -14.74 -7.70 -35.08
N LYS A 263 -14.00 -6.67 -35.47
CA LYS A 263 -14.47 -5.75 -36.52
C LYS A 263 -14.50 -6.47 -37.87
N ASN A 264 -15.65 -6.43 -38.53
CA ASN A 264 -15.93 -7.14 -39.79
C ASN A 264 -15.80 -8.68 -39.70
N LYS A 265 -15.92 -9.23 -38.49
CA LYS A 265 -15.72 -10.65 -38.19
C LYS A 265 -16.94 -11.22 -37.47
N ARG A 266 -17.28 -12.46 -37.79
CA ARG A 266 -18.35 -13.21 -37.16
C ARG A 266 -17.78 -14.29 -36.25
N VAL A 267 -18.42 -14.49 -35.10
CA VAL A 267 -18.00 -15.51 -34.13
C VAL A 267 -18.01 -16.89 -34.78
N ALA A 268 -17.02 -17.73 -34.47
CA ALA A 268 -16.87 -19.04 -35.11
C ALA A 268 -18.13 -19.92 -35.01
N THR A 269 -18.88 -19.80 -33.91
CA THR A 269 -20.18 -20.42 -33.72
C THR A 269 -21.14 -19.39 -33.10
N GLY A 270 -22.06 -18.87 -33.91
CA GLY A 270 -23.06 -17.91 -33.47
C GLY A 270 -24.27 -18.60 -32.85
N ALA A 271 -24.74 -18.07 -31.71
CA ALA A 271 -25.98 -18.53 -31.10
C ALA A 271 -27.19 -17.78 -31.69
N THR A 272 -28.34 -18.45 -31.71
CA THR A 272 -29.63 -17.82 -32.01
C THR A 272 -30.36 -17.55 -30.70
N LEU A 273 -30.65 -16.29 -30.42
CA LEU A 273 -31.34 -15.83 -29.21
C LEU A 273 -32.84 -15.72 -29.51
N GLY A 274 -33.61 -16.77 -29.21
CA GLY A 274 -35.05 -16.77 -29.49
C GLY A 274 -35.87 -15.84 -28.58
N SER A 275 -35.46 -15.63 -27.34
CA SER A 275 -36.16 -14.75 -26.40
C SER A 275 -35.23 -14.25 -25.30
N TRP A 276 -35.29 -12.96 -25.01
CA TRP A 276 -34.52 -12.30 -23.95
C TRP A 276 -35.26 -11.04 -23.47
N SER A 277 -34.91 -10.57 -22.27
CA SER A 277 -35.53 -9.40 -21.65
C SER A 277 -34.45 -8.51 -21.04
N VAL A 278 -34.73 -7.20 -20.96
CA VAL A 278 -33.85 -6.24 -20.27
C VAL A 278 -34.60 -5.63 -19.10
N LEU A 279 -33.93 -5.63 -17.95
CA LEU A 279 -34.40 -5.01 -16.73
C LEU A 279 -33.44 -3.87 -16.36
N ALA A 280 -33.94 -2.64 -16.34
CA ALA A 280 -33.19 -1.47 -15.94
C ALA A 280 -33.57 -1.06 -14.51
N PHE A 281 -32.58 -0.94 -13.62
CA PHE A 281 -32.80 -0.56 -12.21
C PHE A 281 -32.64 0.95 -11.95
N SER A 282 -32.23 1.72 -12.96
CA SER A 282 -32.09 3.18 -12.88
C SER A 282 -33.44 3.89 -13.02
N ASN A 283 -33.55 5.10 -12.48
CA ASN A 283 -34.77 5.91 -12.66
C ASN A 283 -34.85 6.48 -14.09
N GLU A 284 -36.07 6.85 -14.52
CA GLU A 284 -36.33 7.31 -15.90
C GLU A 284 -35.65 8.65 -16.26
N ARG A 285 -35.24 9.45 -15.25
CA ARG A 285 -34.50 10.69 -15.48
C ARG A 285 -33.03 10.42 -15.85
N GLU A 286 -32.43 9.43 -15.22
CA GLU A 286 -31.04 9.00 -15.49
C GLU A 286 -30.94 8.10 -16.71
N LEU A 287 -31.94 7.23 -16.92
CA LEU A 287 -31.98 6.32 -18.05
C LEU A 287 -33.35 6.38 -18.75
N PRO A 288 -33.56 7.37 -19.63
CA PRO A 288 -34.80 7.50 -20.36
C PRO A 288 -35.07 6.29 -21.25
N ASN A 289 -36.36 5.97 -21.44
CA ASN A 289 -36.81 4.88 -22.30
C ASN A 289 -36.24 4.95 -23.74
N GLN A 290 -35.99 6.15 -24.26
CA GLN A 290 -35.37 6.33 -25.58
C GLN A 290 -33.91 5.85 -25.62
N ALA A 291 -33.13 6.09 -24.55
CA ALA A 291 -31.74 5.64 -24.45
C ALA A 291 -31.67 4.10 -24.39
N ILE A 292 -32.60 3.47 -23.65
CA ILE A 292 -32.73 2.01 -23.59
C ILE A 292 -33.05 1.47 -24.99
N LYS A 293 -34.05 2.02 -25.68
CA LYS A 293 -34.41 1.60 -27.04
C LYS A 293 -33.25 1.75 -28.03
N HIS A 294 -32.47 2.82 -27.93
CA HIS A 294 -31.28 3.01 -28.76
C HIS A 294 -30.22 1.94 -28.48
N PHE A 295 -29.89 1.72 -27.21
CA PHE A 295 -28.96 0.67 -26.80
C PHE A 295 -29.39 -0.72 -27.31
N LEU A 296 -30.67 -1.07 -27.18
CA LEU A 296 -31.18 -2.36 -27.65
C LEU A 296 -31.02 -2.52 -29.17
N ARG A 297 -31.29 -1.47 -29.95
CA ARG A 297 -31.09 -1.50 -31.41
C ARG A 297 -29.62 -1.72 -31.75
N GLU A 298 -28.72 -0.95 -31.14
CA GLU A 298 -27.28 -1.09 -31.36
C GLU A 298 -26.76 -2.47 -30.96
N LEU A 299 -27.25 -3.01 -29.84
CA LEU A 299 -26.91 -4.35 -29.37
C LEU A 299 -27.37 -5.42 -30.37
N ILE A 300 -28.62 -5.37 -30.84
CA ILE A 300 -29.16 -6.32 -31.82
C ILE A 300 -28.38 -6.24 -33.12
N THR A 301 -28.14 -5.03 -33.65
CA THR A 301 -27.36 -4.83 -34.88
C THR A 301 -25.95 -5.40 -34.71
N THR A 302 -25.28 -5.10 -33.60
CA THR A 302 -23.92 -5.61 -33.33
C THR A 302 -23.90 -7.13 -33.23
N CYS A 303 -24.86 -7.73 -32.54
CA CYS A 303 -25.01 -9.19 -32.45
C CYS A 303 -25.19 -9.82 -33.83
N ASN A 304 -26.11 -9.28 -34.64
CA ASN A 304 -26.39 -9.78 -35.98
C ASN A 304 -25.17 -9.66 -36.90
N ASP A 305 -24.44 -8.54 -36.84
CA ASP A 305 -23.21 -8.32 -37.60
C ASP A 305 -22.12 -9.33 -37.20
N MET A 306 -22.03 -9.65 -35.91
CA MET A 306 -21.13 -10.66 -35.36
C MET A 306 -21.63 -12.10 -35.56
N GLY A 307 -22.79 -12.32 -36.17
CA GLY A 307 -23.33 -13.64 -36.49
C GLY A 307 -24.10 -14.30 -35.36
N MET A 308 -24.46 -13.57 -34.30
CA MET A 308 -25.43 -14.00 -33.29
C MET A 308 -26.80 -13.43 -33.66
N VAL A 309 -27.72 -14.30 -34.05
CA VAL A 309 -29.04 -13.86 -34.54
C VAL A 309 -29.97 -13.70 -33.35
N SER A 310 -30.46 -12.48 -33.11
CA SER A 310 -31.50 -12.17 -32.13
C SER A 310 -32.76 -11.65 -32.79
#